data_AF-A0A067BRF8-F1
#
_entry.id   AF-A0A067BRF8-F1
#
_cell.length_a   1.000
_cell.length_b   1.000
_cell.length_c   1.000
_cell.angle_alpha   90.00
_cell.angle_beta   90.00
_cell.angle_gamma   90.00
#
_symmetry.space_group_name_H-M   'P 1'
#
loop_
_entity.id
_entity.type
_entity.pdbx_description
1 polymer ?
#
loop_
_entity_poly.entity_id
_entity_poly.type
_entity_poly.pdbx_seq_one_letter_code
_entity_poly.pdbx_strand_id
1 'polypeptide(L)'
;MTDYVVVTMAPLSADDAVRRVEHASAGAISTFIGTTRDSFNGKVVEYLEYEGYVPMAEKELLAICASIRRQWPGVVGVAMAHRLGVVA
;
A
#
# COMPACT_ATOMS: atom_id res chain seq x y z
N MET A 1 16.01 -0.33 8.92
CA MET A 1 14.85 0.51 8.57
C MET A 1 14.60 0.34 7.09
N THR A 2 13.40 -0.10 6.71
CA THR A 2 13.12 -0.54 5.34
C THR A 2 11.88 0.16 4.83
N ASP A 3 12.01 0.87 3.71
CA ASP A 3 10.88 1.38 2.94
C ASP A 3 10.73 0.52 1.69
N TYR A 4 9.54 -0.02 1.49
CA TYR A 4 9.18 -0.76 0.30
C TYR A 4 7.97 -0.11 -0.37
N VAL A 5 8.11 0.21 -1.64
CA VAL A 5 7.04 0.77 -2.46
C VAL A 5 6.96 -0.02 -3.75
N VAL A 6 5.75 -0.36 -4.17
CA VAL A 6 5.49 -0.96 -5.48
C VAL A 6 4.16 -0.52 -6.03
N VAL A 7 4.13 -0.13 -7.31
CA VAL A 7 2.89 0.03 -8.07
C VAL A 7 2.89 -1.00 -9.20
N THR A 8 1.91 -1.90 -9.20
CA THR A 8 1.95 -3.12 -10.05
C THR A 8 0.57 -3.48 -10.60
N MET A 9 0.54 -4.22 -11.71
CA MET A 9 -0.69 -4.84 -12.22
C MET A 9 -1.04 -6.15 -11.50
N ALA A 10 -0.05 -6.74 -10.81
CA ALA A 10 -0.20 -8.03 -10.15
C ALA A 10 -1.10 -7.95 -8.90
N PRO A 11 -1.77 -9.06 -8.53
CA PRO A 11 -2.43 -9.17 -7.23
C PRO A 11 -1.48 -8.85 -6.07
N LEU A 12 -2.01 -8.18 -5.05
CA LEU A 12 -1.26 -7.83 -3.85
C LEU A 12 -1.36 -8.96 -2.81
N SER A 13 -0.32 -9.11 -1.99
CA SER A 13 -0.32 -10.01 -0.84
C SER A 13 -0.11 -9.21 0.45
N ALA A 14 -1.09 -9.25 1.35
CA ALA A 14 -0.97 -8.62 2.66
C ALA A 14 0.19 -9.22 3.47
N ASP A 15 0.31 -10.55 3.47
CA ASP A 15 1.40 -11.27 4.14
C ASP A 15 2.78 -10.84 3.63
N ASP A 16 2.92 -10.62 2.32
CA ASP A 16 4.17 -10.18 1.71
C ASP A 16 4.58 -8.77 2.16
N ALA A 17 3.59 -7.88 2.34
CA ALA A 17 3.80 -6.55 2.90
C ALA A 17 4.15 -6.61 4.39
N VAL A 18 3.47 -7.45 5.18
CA VAL A 18 3.77 -7.65 6.62
C VAL A 18 5.20 -8.15 6.81
N ARG A 19 5.60 -9.20 6.09
CA ARG A 19 6.96 -9.77 6.18
C ARG A 19 8.06 -8.76 5.88
N ARG A 20 7.82 -7.79 5.00
CA ARG A 20 8.81 -6.74 4.66
C ARG A 20 9.07 -5.75 5.77
N VAL A 21 8.11 -5.57 6.68
CA VAL A 21 8.20 -4.58 7.77
C VAL A 21 8.41 -5.22 9.14
N GLU A 22 8.41 -6.54 9.23
CA GLU A 22 8.84 -7.27 10.42
C GLU A 22 10.23 -6.82 10.84
N HIS A 23 10.37 -6.52 12.13
CA HIS A 23 11.61 -6.04 12.69
C HIS A 23 11.70 -6.40 14.18
N ALA A 24 12.85 -6.90 14.63
CA ALA A 24 13.03 -7.35 16.01
C ALA A 24 12.79 -6.24 17.07
N SER A 25 12.94 -4.97 16.68
CA SER A 25 12.68 -3.82 17.56
C SER A 25 11.24 -3.29 17.49
N ALA A 26 10.37 -3.90 16.69
CA ALA A 26 8.98 -3.49 16.54
C ALA A 26 8.07 -4.44 17.34
N GLY A 27 7.31 -3.91 18.29
CA GLY A 27 6.33 -4.69 19.06
C GLY A 27 4.98 -4.89 18.37
N ALA A 28 4.74 -4.21 17.24
CA ALA A 28 3.49 -4.26 16.51
C ALA A 28 3.67 -3.90 15.03
N ILE A 29 2.77 -4.41 14.20
CA ILE A 29 2.59 -4.02 12.80
C ILE A 29 1.13 -3.61 12.63
N SER A 30 0.89 -2.43 12.06
CA SER A 30 -0.45 -1.96 11.71
C SER A 30 -0.63 -2.03 10.20
N THR A 31 -1.70 -2.67 9.74
CA THR A 31 -1.99 -2.87 8.32
C THR A 31 -3.27 -2.16 7.90
N PHE A 32 -3.28 -1.62 6.69
CA PHE A 32 -4.48 -1.16 6.01
C PHE A 32 -4.61 -1.89 4.67
N ILE A 33 -5.80 -2.43 4.39
CA ILE A 33 -6.09 -3.17 3.16
C ILE A 33 -7.31 -2.52 2.52
N GLY A 34 -7.10 -1.89 1.36
CA GLY A 34 -8.19 -1.38 0.53
C GLY A 34 -8.73 -2.48 -0.37
N THR A 35 -10.04 -2.73 -0.32
CA THR A 35 -10.73 -3.70 -1.18
C THR A 35 -11.82 -3.00 -2.00
N THR A 36 -12.12 -3.52 -3.19
CA THR A 36 -13.29 -3.10 -3.96
C THR A 36 -14.55 -3.42 -3.16
N ARG A 37 -15.46 -2.46 -3.05
CA ARG A 37 -16.79 -2.67 -2.47
C ARG A 37 -17.76 -3.08 -3.56
N ASP A 38 -18.75 -3.89 -3.22
CA ASP A 38 -19.78 -4.39 -4.14
C ASP A 38 -20.82 -3.34 -4.58
N SER A 39 -20.79 -2.13 -3.99
CA SER A 39 -21.80 -1.12 -4.23
C SER A 39 -21.27 0.32 -4.12
N PHE A 40 -21.80 1.19 -4.98
CA PHE A 40 -21.51 2.63 -4.96
C PHE A 40 -22.72 3.42 -5.48
N ASN A 41 -23.18 4.41 -4.70
CA ASN A 41 -24.34 5.25 -5.02
C ASN A 41 -25.60 4.45 -5.44
N GLY A 42 -25.88 3.36 -4.71
CA GLY A 42 -27.04 2.49 -4.95
C GLY A 42 -26.94 1.57 -6.16
N LYS A 43 -25.77 1.51 -6.82
CA LYS A 43 -25.49 0.61 -7.95
C LYS A 43 -24.53 -0.49 -7.54
N VAL A 44 -24.69 -1.67 -8.13
CA VAL A 44 -23.74 -2.79 -8.00
C VAL A 44 -22.45 -2.43 -8.73
N VAL A 45 -21.32 -2.73 -8.10
CA VAL A 45 -19.97 -2.58 -8.66
C VAL A 45 -19.44 -3.97 -8.98
N GLU A 46 -19.12 -4.21 -10.25
CA GLU A 46 -18.51 -5.48 -10.69
C GLU A 46 -16.99 -5.48 -10.49
N TYR A 47 -16.34 -4.34 -10.74
CA TYR A 47 -14.91 -4.13 -10.52
C TYR A 47 -14.60 -2.62 -10.52
N LEU A 48 -13.39 -2.29 -10.08
CA LEU A 48 -12.75 -1.00 -10.31
C LEU A 48 -11.56 -1.17 -11.25
N GLU A 49 -11.34 -0.20 -12.12
CA GLU A 49 -10.15 -0.13 -12.97
C GLU A 49 -9.28 1.05 -12.54
N TYR A 50 -8.05 0.75 -12.14
CA TYR A 50 -7.09 1.74 -11.63
C TYR A 50 -6.02 2.03 -12.67
N GLU A 51 -5.84 3.31 -13.02
CA GLU A 51 -4.77 3.77 -13.90
C GLU A 51 -3.77 4.65 -13.13
N GLY A 52 -2.52 4.68 -13.57
CA GLY A 52 -1.50 5.51 -12.92
C GLY A 52 -0.18 5.55 -13.66
N TYR A 53 0.50 6.69 -13.60
CA TYR A 53 1.88 6.83 -14.08
C TYR A 53 2.85 6.28 -13.02
N VAL A 54 3.23 5.02 -13.19
CA VAL A 54 3.98 4.21 -12.20
C VAL A 54 5.19 4.93 -11.60
N PRO A 55 6.14 5.48 -12.38
CA PRO A 55 7.33 6.12 -11.80
C PRO A 55 7.00 7.32 -10.90
N MET A 56 5.98 8.11 -11.25
CA MET A 56 5.54 9.23 -10.42
C MET A 56 4.79 8.74 -9.18
N ALA A 57 3.89 7.76 -9.33
CA ALA A 57 3.16 7.20 -8.20
C ALA A 57 4.10 6.61 -7.14
N GLU A 58 5.12 5.86 -7.55
CA GLU A 58 6.12 5.33 -6.63
C GLU A 58 6.93 6.43 -5.95
N LYS A 59 7.29 7.49 -6.69
CA LYS A 59 7.98 8.66 -6.11
C LYS A 59 7.14 9.34 -5.03
N GLU A 60 5.84 9.55 -5.27
CA GLU A 60 4.95 10.17 -4.29
C GLU A 60 4.72 9.27 -3.06
N LEU A 61 4.59 7.96 -3.25
CA LEU A 61 4.53 7.00 -2.14
C LEU A 61 5.83 7.02 -1.30
N LEU A 62 7.00 7.08 -1.92
CA LEU A 62 8.27 7.23 -1.18
C LEU A 62 8.33 8.56 -0.41
N ALA A 63 7.78 9.64 -0.96
CA ALA A 63 7.67 10.91 -0.25
C ALA A 63 6.78 10.80 1.00
N ILE A 64 5.71 10.01 0.94
CA ILE A 64 4.86 9.67 2.10
C ILE A 64 5.66 8.87 3.13
N CYS A 65 6.43 7.85 2.73
CA CYS A 65 7.32 7.12 3.66
C CYS A 65 8.25 8.09 4.41
N ALA A 66 8.89 9.01 3.68
CA ALA A 66 9.75 10.01 4.29
C ALA A 66 9.00 10.93 5.26
N SER A 67 7.76 11.31 4.95
CA SER A 67 6.91 12.10 5.85
C SER A 67 6.55 11.33 7.13
N ILE A 68 6.16 10.07 6.99
CA ILE A 68 5.88 9.17 8.12
C ILE A 68 7.09 9.11 9.05
N ARG A 69 8.30 8.94 8.51
CA ARG A 69 9.52 8.87 9.32
C ARG A 69 9.83 10.18 10.05
N ARG A 70 9.59 11.32 9.42
CA ARG A 70 9.78 12.63 10.08
C ARG A 70 8.77 12.84 11.20
N GLN A 71 7.52 12.44 10.99
CA GLN A 71 6.45 12.66 11.95
C GLN A 71 6.46 11.63 13.10
N TRP A 72 6.86 10.39 12.82
CA TRP A 72 6.94 9.30 13.79
C TRP A 72 8.30 8.59 13.71
N PRO A 73 9.33 9.09 14.43
CA PRO A 73 10.67 8.52 14.41
C PRO A 73 10.77 7.07 14.89
N GLY A 74 9.76 6.58 15.63
CA GLY A 74 9.67 5.20 16.11
C GLY A 74 9.24 4.18 15.04
N VAL A 75 8.80 4.63 13.85
CA VAL A 75 8.40 3.73 12.76
C VAL A 75 9.66 3.18 12.08
N VAL A 76 9.90 1.88 12.25
CA VAL A 76 11.12 1.22 11.75
C VAL A 76 10.97 0.62 10.34
N GLY A 77 9.74 0.35 9.88
CA GLY A 77 9.45 -0.20 8.56
C GLY A 77 8.16 0.36 7.97
N VAL A 78 8.16 0.59 6.66
CA VAL A 78 6.97 1.00 5.89
C VAL A 78 6.92 0.20 4.60
N ALA A 79 5.78 -0.42 4.29
CA ALA A 79 5.53 -1.07 3.02
C ALA A 79 4.22 -0.54 2.44
N MET A 80 4.26 -0.07 1.19
CA MET A 80 3.08 0.37 0.45
C MET A 80 3.05 -0.29 -0.91
N ALA A 81 1.95 -0.98 -1.21
CA ALA A 81 1.74 -1.63 -2.49
C ALA A 81 0.40 -1.15 -3.06
N HIS A 82 0.39 -0.74 -4.32
CA HIS A 82 -0.84 -0.34 -5.02
C HIS A 82 -1.00 -1.18 -6.28
N ARG A 83 -2.20 -1.73 -6.47
CA ARG A 83 -2.58 -2.45 -7.68
C ARG A 83 -3.19 -1.50 -8.72
N LEU A 84 -2.77 -1.64 -9.97
CA LEU A 84 -3.36 -1.03 -11.14
C LEU A 84 -4.12 -2.09 -11.96
N GLY A 85 -4.90 -1.62 -12.94
CA GLY A 85 -5.79 -2.44 -13.75
C GLY A 85 -7.06 -2.83 -13.01
N VAL A 86 -7.70 -3.89 -13.51
CA VAL A 86 -8.99 -4.38 -13.01
C VAL A 86 -8.83 -5.10 -11.68
N VAL A 87 -9.62 -4.66 -10.69
CA VAL A 87 -9.73 -5.22 -9.35
C VAL A 87 -11.21 -5.46 -9.05
N ALA A 88 -11.60 -6.74 -9.05
CA ALA A 88 -12.93 -7.19 -8.63
C ALA A 88 -13.17 -6.93 -7.14
#